data_AF-A0A924C482-F1
#
_entry.id   AF-A0A924C482-F1
#
_cell.length_a   1.000
_cell.length_b   1.000
_cell.length_c   1.000
_cell.angle_alpha   90.00
_cell.angle_beta   90.00
_cell.angle_gamma   90.00
#
_symmetry.space_group_name_H-M   'P 1'
#
loop_
_entity.id
_entity.type
_entity.pdbx_description
1 polymer ?
#
loop_
_entity_poly.entity_id
_entity_poly.type
_entity_poly.pdbx_seq_one_letter_code
_entity_poly.pdbx_strand_id
1 'polypeptide(L)' 'MKHTKIIQLLASPTALAAVNVKGWVRTFRNNQFIALNDGSTINNIQ' A
#
# COMPACT_ATOMS: atom_id res chain seq x y z
N MET A 1 -11.45 11.22 6.29
CA MET A 1 -10.00 11.44 6.01
C MET A 1 -9.67 10.92 4.62
N LYS A 2 -8.92 11.70 3.84
CA LYS A 2 -8.46 11.32 2.50
C LYS A 2 -7.35 10.27 2.61
N HIS A 3 -7.32 9.29 1.71
CA HIS A 3 -6.27 8.28 1.60
C HIS A 3 -5.74 8.26 0.16
N THR A 4 -4.51 7.79 -0.01
CA THR A 4 -3.87 7.61 -1.31
C THR A 4 -4.09 6.18 -1.77
N LYS A 5 -4.40 5.98 -3.07
CA LYS A 5 -4.56 4.63 -3.63
C LYS A 5 -3.20 3.98 -3.87
N ILE A 6 -3.13 2.67 -3.73
CA ILE A 6 -1.88 1.90 -3.91
C ILE A 6 -1.34 2.03 -5.34
N ILE A 7 -2.20 2.05 -6.36
CA ILE A 7 -1.77 2.27 -7.75
C ILE A 7 -1.01 3.59 -7.93
N GLN A 8 -1.38 4.64 -7.19
CA GLN A 8 -0.72 5.94 -7.27
C GLN A 8 0.64 5.92 -6.56
N LEU A 9 0.74 5.20 -5.45
CA LEU A 9 1.99 5.06 -4.70
C LEU A 9 3.03 4.26 -5.48
N LEU A 10 2.61 3.17 -6.13
CA LEU A 10 3.51 2.35 -6.96
C LEU A 10 4.02 3.11 -8.20
N ALA A 11 3.26 4.09 -8.69
CA ALA A 11 3.65 4.96 -9.80
C ALA A 11 4.41 6.22 -9.36
N SER A 12 4.50 6.49 -8.05
CA SER A 12 5.10 7.72 -7.52
C SER A 12 6.63 7.62 -7.53
N PRO A 13 7.35 8.60 -8.11
CA PRO A 13 8.81 8.66 -8.04
C PRO A 13 9.33 9.10 -6.67
N THR A 14 8.46 9.64 -5.81
CA THR A 14 8.84 10.21 -4.51
C THR A 14 8.52 9.25 -3.39
N ALA A 15 9.55 8.71 -2.74
CA ALA A 15 9.44 7.67 -1.71
C ALA A 15 9.29 8.17 -0.26
N LEU A 16 9.31 9.49 -0.01
CA LEU A 16 9.64 10.03 1.33
C LEU A 16 8.54 10.80 2.06
N ALA A 17 7.30 10.84 1.56
CA ALA A 17 6.20 11.49 2.28
C ALA A 17 5.44 10.47 3.16
N ALA A 18 5.09 10.87 4.38
CA ALA A 18 4.13 10.10 5.17
C ALA A 18 2.77 10.10 4.43
N VAL A 19 2.24 8.91 4.17
CA VAL A 19 0.99 8.72 3.43
C VAL A 19 0.00 7.90 4.25
N ASN A 20 -1.28 8.20 4.06
CA ASN A 20 -2.37 7.40 4.63
C ASN A 20 -2.92 6.48 3.54
N VAL A 21 -2.83 5.18 3.76
CA VAL A 21 -3.36 4.13 2.86
C VAL A 21 -4.42 3.31 3.58
N LYS A 22 -5.35 2.76 2.81
CA LYS A 22 -6.37 1.84 3.30
C LYS A 22 -6.48 0.66 2.34
N GLY A 23 -6.63 -0.53 2.87
CA GLY A 23 -6.76 -1.75 2.09
C GLY A 23 -6.98 -2.96 2.98
N TRP A 24 -6.99 -4.13 2.37
CA TRP A 24 -7.06 -5.42 3.03
C TRP A 24 -5.70 -6.08 3.05
N VAL A 25 -5.34 -6.65 4.20
CA VAL A 25 -4.12 -7.44 4.36
C VAL A 25 -4.27 -8.70 3.51
N ARG A 26 -3.32 -8.90 2.59
CA ARG A 26 -3.23 -10.13 1.79
C ARG A 26 -2.37 -11.16 2.50
N THR A 27 -1.24 -10.73 3.07
CA THR A 27 -0.37 -11.58 3.89
C THR A 27 0.29 -10.77 5.01
N PHE A 28 0.57 -11.44 6.12
CA PHE A 28 1.42 -10.94 7.20
C PHE A 28 2.47 -12.00 7.52
N ARG A 29 3.76 -11.67 7.38
CA ARG A 29 4.86 -12.63 7.50
C ARG A 29 5.94 -12.13 8.44
N ASN A 30 6.62 -13.08 9.11
CA ASN A 30 7.72 -12.83 10.05
C ASN A 30 7.36 -11.83 11.18
N ASN A 31 6.08 -11.70 11.52
CA ASN A 31 5.58 -10.70 12.46
C ASN A 31 6.02 -9.25 12.15
N GLN A 32 6.29 -8.92 10.88
CA GLN A 32 6.93 -7.67 10.49
C GLN A 32 6.45 -7.11 9.14
N PHE A 33 6.24 -7.96 8.13
CA PHE A 33 5.94 -7.51 6.77
C PHE A 33 4.47 -7.74 6.44
N ILE A 34 3.79 -6.68 6.00
CA ILE A 34 2.38 -6.70 5.60
C ILE A 34 2.33 -6.48 4.08
N ALA A 35 1.76 -7.43 3.33
CA ALA A 35 1.34 -7.14 1.96
C ALA A 35 -0.09 -6.60 1.97
N LEU A 36 -0.28 -5.34 1.58
CA LEU A 36 -1.58 -4.65 1.55
C LEU A 36 -2.08 -4.47 0.11
N ASN A 37 -3.38 -4.60 -0.10
CA ASN A 37 -4.03 -4.32 -1.39
C ASN A 37 -5.37 -3.59 -1.19
N ASP A 38 -5.68 -2.64 -2.07
CA ASP A 38 -6.88 -1.79 -2.01
C ASP A 38 -7.82 -2.01 -3.22
N GLY A 39 -7.53 -3.01 -4.07
CA GLY A 39 -8.26 -3.30 -5.30
C GLY A 39 -7.98 -2.33 -6.46
N SER A 40 -7.16 -1.29 -6.28
CA SER A 40 -6.84 -0.34 -7.35
C SER A 40 -5.84 -0.90 -8.38
N THR A 41 -5.15 -1.98 -8.04
CA THR A 41 -4.21 -2.70 -8.89
C THR A 41 -4.07 -4.15 -8.43
N ILE A 42 -3.59 -5.02 -9.32
CA ILE A 42 -3.26 -6.43 -9.00
C ILE A 42 -2.05 -6.53 -8.06
N ASN A 43 -1.20 -5.51 -8.04
CA ASN A 43 0.02 -5.49 -7.23
C ASN A 43 -0.26 -5.20 -5.76
N ASN A 44 0.53 -5.80 -4.86
CA ASN A 44 0.51 -5.47 -3.44
C ASN A 44 1.60 -4.44 -3.13
N ILE A 45 1.37 -3.64 -2.09
CA ILE A 45 2.42 -2.82 -1.47
C ILE A 45 2.89 -3.50 -0.17
N GLN A 46 4.18 -3.44 0.13
CA GLN A 46 4.78 -3.98 1.36
C GLN A 46 5.04 -2.86 2.36
#